data_AF-A0AAW9DKS6-F1
#
_entry.id   AF-A0AAW9DKS6-F1
#
_cell.length_a   1.000
_cell.length_b   1.000
_cell.length_c   1.000
_cell.angle_alpha   90.00
_cell.angle_beta   90.00
_cell.angle_gamma   90.00
#
_symmetry.space_group_name_H-M   'P 1'
#
loop_
_entity.id
_entity.type
_entity.pdbx_description
1 polymer ?
#
loop_
_entity_poly.entity_id
_entity_poly.type
_entity_poly.pdbx_seq_one_letter_code
_entity_poly.pdbx_strand_id
1 'polypeptide(L)'
;DFQARKQLMLDIAEKMNANFDTPRVIVNLHDQYYNMKKIIEKDMTPINIAKDVMENLGIKPLIEPVRGGTDGSKISFMGIPTPNIFAGGENMHGRFEFVSLETMEKAVDVILGI
;
A
#
# COMPACT_ATOMS: atom_id res chain seq x y z
N ASP A 1 -3.10 15.84 6.51
CA ASP A 1 -3.54 15.92 5.12
C ASP A 1 -2.33 15.89 4.18
N PHE A 2 -2.44 15.29 2.99
CA PHE A 2 -1.32 15.10 2.04
C PHE A 2 -0.86 16.43 1.44
N GLN A 3 -1.80 17.29 1.02
CA GLN A 3 -1.47 18.61 0.47
C GLN A 3 -0.88 19.54 1.54
N ALA A 4 -1.44 19.54 2.76
CA ALA A 4 -0.86 20.30 3.87
C ALA A 4 0.61 19.93 4.19
N ARG A 5 0.98 18.66 4.06
CA ARG A 5 2.38 18.22 4.25
C ARG A 5 3.30 18.70 3.14
N LYS A 6 2.82 18.70 1.89
CA LYS A 6 3.56 19.27 0.75
C LYS A 6 3.76 20.77 0.92
N GLN A 7 2.70 21.47 1.32
CA GLN A 7 2.76 22.90 1.59
C GLN A 7 3.77 23.22 2.70
N LEU A 8 3.74 22.47 3.80
CA LEU A 8 4.71 22.63 4.90
C LEU A 8 6.17 22.52 4.42
N MET A 9 6.48 21.63 3.49
CA MET A 9 7.84 21.51 2.93
C MET A 9 8.25 22.77 2.15
N LEU A 10 7.32 23.37 1.40
CA LEU A 10 7.55 24.62 0.68
C LEU A 10 7.71 25.79 1.66
N ASP A 11 6.84 25.89 2.66
CA ASP A 11 6.87 26.95 3.68
C ASP A 11 8.20 26.93 4.46
N ILE A 12 8.71 25.73 4.78
CA ILE A 12 10.01 25.58 5.44
C ILE A 12 11.15 26.10 4.54
N ALA A 13 11.14 25.75 3.25
CA ALA A 13 12.17 26.22 2.33
C ALA A 13 12.12 27.74 2.13
N GLU A 14 10.91 28.32 2.05
CA GLU A 14 10.71 29.77 2.01
C GLU A 14 11.28 30.45 3.27
N LYS A 15 10.91 29.94 4.45
CA LYS A 15 11.40 30.45 5.74
C LYS A 15 12.93 30.37 5.85
N MET A 16 13.56 29.32 5.34
CA MET A 16 15.02 29.20 5.33
C MET A 16 15.66 30.21 4.37
N ASN A 17 15.08 30.38 3.19
CA ASN A 17 15.60 31.30 2.17
C ASN A 17 15.43 32.77 2.55
N ALA A 18 14.47 33.13 3.42
CA ALA A 18 14.24 34.50 3.88
C ALA A 18 15.45 35.18 4.56
N ASN A 19 16.41 34.39 5.07
CA ASN A 19 17.64 34.90 5.69
C ASN A 19 18.80 35.12 4.70
N PHE A 20 18.57 34.93 3.39
CA PHE A 20 19.62 35.00 2.37
C PHE A 20 19.20 35.90 1.21
N ASP A 21 20.18 36.58 0.60
CA ASP A 21 19.95 37.46 -0.56
C ASP A 21 19.53 36.71 -1.83
N THR A 22 19.80 35.40 -1.87
CA THR A 22 19.47 34.52 -2.99
C THR A 22 18.99 33.17 -2.47
N PRO A 23 18.03 32.51 -3.14
CA PRO A 23 17.58 31.17 -2.75
C PRO A 23 18.74 30.16 -2.66
N ARG A 24 18.79 29.41 -1.55
CA ARG A 24 19.77 28.34 -1.29
C ARG A 24 19.13 26.96 -1.21
N VAL A 25 17.89 26.90 -0.75
CA VAL A 25 17.12 25.66 -0.64
C VAL A 25 16.10 25.61 -1.77
N ILE A 26 16.17 24.57 -2.59
CA ILE A 26 15.24 24.32 -3.70
C ILE A 26 14.49 23.03 -3.42
N VAL A 27 13.15 23.10 -3.41
CA VAL A 27 12.27 21.96 -3.17
C VAL A 27 11.58 21.56 -4.46
N ASN A 28 11.93 20.38 -4.99
CA ASN A 28 11.27 19.76 -6.14
C ASN A 28 10.33 18.65 -5.64
N LEU A 29 9.01 18.86 -5.75
CA LEU A 29 8.01 17.89 -5.29
C LEU A 29 7.33 17.22 -6.48
N HIS A 30 7.23 15.89 -6.40
CA HIS A 30 6.49 15.07 -7.34
C HIS A 30 5.60 14.10 -6.57
N ASP A 31 4.34 13.99 -6.98
CA ASP A 31 3.44 12.96 -6.45
C ASP A 31 3.85 11.61 -7.07
N GLN A 32 3.93 10.57 -6.24
CA GLN A 32 4.35 9.23 -6.70
C GLN A 32 3.17 8.27 -6.84
N TYR A 33 2.39 8.12 -5.77
CA TYR A 33 1.18 7.32 -5.74
C TYR A 33 0.23 7.87 -4.68
N TYR A 34 -1.06 7.57 -4.84
CA TYR A 34 -2.10 7.94 -3.90
C TYR A 34 -2.59 6.70 -3.13
N ASN A 35 -3.40 6.92 -2.09
CA ASN A 35 -3.98 5.82 -1.32
C ASN A 35 -5.12 5.15 -2.10
N MET A 36 -4.98 3.84 -2.35
CA MET A 36 -5.95 3.04 -3.11
C MET A 36 -7.33 2.89 -2.44
N LYS A 37 -7.46 3.21 -1.15
CA LYS A 37 -8.73 3.14 -0.40
C LYS A 37 -9.88 3.82 -1.15
N LYS A 38 -9.64 5.01 -1.72
CA LYS A 38 -10.66 5.77 -2.48
C LYS A 38 -11.17 5.06 -3.74
N ILE A 39 -10.37 4.16 -4.30
CA ILE A 39 -10.75 3.38 -5.49
C ILE A 39 -11.43 2.10 -5.05
N ILE A 40 -10.85 1.39 -4.08
CA ILE A 40 -11.39 0.16 -3.52
C ILE A 40 -12.80 0.35 -2.94
N GLU A 41 -13.06 1.46 -2.24
CA GLU A 41 -14.38 1.72 -1.63
C GLU A 41 -15.52 1.78 -2.66
N LYS A 42 -15.20 1.96 -3.95
CA LYS A 42 -16.20 1.94 -5.03
C LYS A 42 -16.63 0.53 -5.42
N ASP A 43 -15.77 -0.46 -5.20
CA ASP A 43 -16.05 -1.86 -5.47
C ASP A 43 -15.30 -2.76 -4.48
N MET A 44 -16.02 -3.17 -3.43
CA MET A 44 -15.52 -4.05 -2.39
C MET A 44 -15.62 -5.53 -2.75
N THR A 45 -16.17 -5.87 -3.93
CA THR A 45 -16.39 -7.25 -4.37
C THR A 45 -15.15 -8.15 -4.23
N PRO A 46 -13.96 -7.78 -4.76
CA PRO A 46 -12.79 -8.66 -4.65
C PRO A 46 -12.30 -8.83 -3.22
N ILE A 47 -12.53 -7.85 -2.33
CA ILE A 47 -12.17 -7.96 -0.91
C ILE A 47 -13.13 -8.90 -0.19
N ASN A 48 -14.43 -8.76 -0.44
CA ASN A 48 -15.44 -9.59 0.20
C ASN A 48 -15.29 -11.05 -0.23
N ILE A 49 -15.07 -11.32 -1.53
CA ILE A 49 -14.80 -12.68 -2.02
C ILE A 49 -13.60 -13.29 -1.30
N ALA A 50 -12.46 -12.59 -1.27
CA ALA A 50 -11.26 -13.08 -0.61
C ALA A 50 -11.48 -13.33 0.89
N LYS A 51 -12.20 -12.42 1.57
CA LYS A 51 -12.53 -12.53 2.98
C LYS A 51 -13.40 -13.77 3.26
N ASP A 52 -14.45 -13.96 2.48
CA ASP A 52 -15.39 -15.08 2.64
C ASP A 52 -14.69 -16.42 2.38
N VAL A 53 -13.83 -16.50 1.38
CA VAL A 53 -13.01 -17.68 1.09
C VAL A 53 -12.06 -18.00 2.24
N MET A 54 -11.36 -17.00 2.77
CA MET A 54 -10.47 -17.16 3.93
C MET A 54 -11.25 -17.68 5.15
N GLU A 55 -12.42 -17.10 5.45
CA GLU A 55 -13.28 -17.52 6.56
C GLU A 55 -13.78 -18.97 6.39
N ASN A 56 -14.18 -19.37 5.18
CA ASN A 56 -14.60 -20.74 4.87
C ASN A 56 -13.47 -21.77 5.04
N LEU A 57 -12.22 -21.36 4.81
CA LEU A 57 -11.03 -22.18 5.03
C LEU A 57 -10.54 -22.16 6.49
N GLY A 58 -11.26 -21.47 7.39
CA GLY A 58 -10.88 -21.31 8.80
C GLY A 58 -9.70 -20.36 9.02
N ILE A 59 -9.35 -19.54 8.04
CA ILE A 59 -8.29 -18.55 8.09
C ILE A 59 -8.90 -17.22 8.55
N LYS A 60 -8.45 -16.68 9.68
CA LYS A 60 -8.89 -15.35 10.14
C LYS A 60 -8.33 -14.26 9.21
N PRO A 61 -9.17 -13.48 8.50
CA PRO A 61 -8.69 -12.39 7.67
C PRO A 61 -8.04 -11.29 8.52
N LEU A 62 -6.84 -10.86 8.15
CA LEU A 62 -6.14 -9.74 8.77
C LEU A 62 -6.08 -8.58 7.76
N ILE A 63 -6.83 -7.52 8.04
CA ILE A 63 -6.91 -6.34 7.18
C ILE A 63 -6.03 -5.25 7.77
N GLU A 64 -4.83 -5.11 7.21
CA GLU A 64 -3.86 -4.11 7.66
C GLU A 64 -3.54 -3.08 6.56
N PRO A 65 -3.30 -1.80 6.92
CA PRO A 65 -2.92 -0.79 5.95
C PRO A 65 -1.49 -1.02 5.45
N VAL A 66 -1.33 -1.05 4.12
CA VAL A 66 0.01 -1.04 3.51
C VAL A 66 0.66 0.33 3.71
N ARG A 67 1.84 0.36 4.36
CA ARG A 67 2.62 1.59 4.61
C ARG A 67 3.62 1.84 3.48
N GLY A 68 3.11 1.93 2.26
CA GLY A 68 3.89 2.10 1.04
C GLY A 68 3.01 2.03 -0.21
N GLY A 69 3.64 1.86 -1.36
CA GLY A 69 2.96 1.60 -2.63
C GLY A 69 3.15 0.14 -3.05
N THR A 70 2.17 -0.43 -3.74
CA THR A 70 2.23 -1.75 -4.38
C THR A 70 1.81 -1.59 -5.84
N ASP A 71 2.11 -2.57 -6.68
CA ASP A 71 1.56 -2.56 -8.05
C ASP A 71 0.02 -2.65 -8.02
N GLY A 72 -0.56 -3.38 -7.07
CA GLY A 72 -2.00 -3.41 -6.85
C GLY A 72 -2.60 -2.02 -6.57
N SER A 73 -1.89 -1.13 -5.84
CA SER A 73 -2.37 0.23 -5.64
C SER A 73 -2.41 1.03 -6.94
N LYS A 74 -1.38 0.92 -7.80
CA LYS A 74 -1.35 1.56 -9.12
C LYS A 74 -2.40 1.01 -10.07
N ILE A 75 -2.52 -0.32 -10.16
CA ILE A 75 -3.51 -1.00 -11.01
C ILE A 75 -4.94 -0.62 -10.58
N SER A 76 -5.18 -0.48 -9.27
CA SER A 76 -6.44 0.03 -8.75
C SER A 76 -6.73 1.45 -9.26
N PHE A 77 -5.75 2.35 -9.27
CA PHE A 77 -5.91 3.69 -9.87
C PHE A 77 -6.16 3.66 -11.38
N MET A 78 -5.68 2.63 -12.08
CA MET A 78 -5.95 2.42 -13.50
C MET A 78 -7.37 1.85 -13.77
N GLY A 79 -8.14 1.55 -12.72
CA GLY A 79 -9.56 1.16 -12.83
C GLY A 79 -9.84 -0.31 -12.53
N ILE A 80 -8.85 -1.09 -12.09
CA ILE A 80 -9.04 -2.52 -11.75
C ILE A 80 -8.76 -2.71 -10.26
N PRO A 81 -9.80 -2.81 -9.40
CA PRO A 81 -9.62 -3.01 -7.96
C PRO A 81 -8.78 -4.26 -7.68
N THR A 82 -7.58 -4.07 -7.15
CA THR A 82 -6.56 -5.14 -7.02
C THR A 82 -6.06 -5.21 -5.58
N PRO A 83 -6.77 -5.91 -4.67
CA PRO A 83 -6.27 -6.17 -3.32
C PRO A 83 -5.06 -7.11 -3.36
N ASN A 84 -4.30 -7.15 -2.26
CA ASN A 84 -3.21 -8.10 -2.10
C ASN A 84 -3.63 -9.23 -1.16
N ILE A 85 -3.28 -10.47 -1.49
CA ILE A 85 -3.49 -11.64 -0.64
C ILE A 85 -2.14 -12.07 -0.06
N PHE A 86 -2.15 -12.73 1.09
CA PHE A 86 -0.93 -13.24 1.72
C PHE A 86 -0.27 -14.31 0.85
N ALA A 87 1.06 -14.44 0.97
CA ALA A 87 1.85 -15.52 0.35
C ALA A 87 2.66 -16.33 1.39
N GLY A 88 2.57 -15.95 2.67
CA GLY A 88 3.23 -16.63 3.79
C GLY A 88 4.69 -16.26 4.07
N GLY A 89 5.27 -15.37 3.26
CA GLY A 89 6.65 -14.89 3.47
C GLY A 89 6.77 -14.01 4.71
N GLU A 90 7.85 -14.20 5.46
CA GLU A 90 8.21 -13.47 6.67
C GLU A 90 9.59 -12.82 6.51
N ASN A 91 9.84 -11.70 7.21
CA ASN A 91 11.13 -11.00 7.23
C ASN A 91 11.70 -10.63 5.84
N MET A 92 10.82 -10.24 4.90
CA MET A 92 11.19 -9.88 3.53
C MET A 92 12.36 -8.88 3.46
N HIS A 93 13.19 -9.00 2.41
CA HIS A 93 14.34 -8.12 2.13
C HIS A 93 15.53 -8.27 3.08
N GLY A 94 15.75 -9.47 3.62
CA GLY A 94 16.88 -9.72 4.52
C GLY A 94 17.35 -11.17 4.52
N ARG A 95 18.54 -11.40 5.10
CA ARG A 95 19.12 -12.75 5.23
C ARG A 95 18.31 -13.72 6.11
N PHE A 96 17.30 -13.21 6.81
CA PHE A 96 16.40 -13.97 7.69
C PHE A 96 15.01 -14.12 7.08
N GLU A 97 14.85 -13.83 5.79
CA GLU A 97 13.63 -14.07 5.02
C GLU A 97 13.36 -15.58 4.94
N PHE A 98 12.11 -15.98 5.22
CA PHE A 98 11.70 -17.38 5.16
C PHE A 98 10.20 -17.50 4.86
N VAL A 99 9.73 -18.73 4.63
CA VAL A 99 8.33 -19.06 4.39
C VAL A 99 8.02 -20.46 4.93
N SER A 100 6.80 -20.68 5.41
CA SER A 100 6.28 -22.00 5.80
C SER A 100 5.53 -22.65 4.64
N LEU A 101 5.77 -23.94 4.42
CA LEU A 101 5.09 -24.73 3.38
C LEU A 101 3.57 -24.76 3.62
N GLU A 102 3.16 -24.96 4.87
CA GLU A 102 1.74 -25.01 5.27
C GLU A 102 1.03 -23.69 4.93
N THR A 103 1.69 -22.55 5.13
CA THR A 103 1.12 -21.25 4.74
C THR A 103 1.05 -21.09 3.22
N MET A 104 2.03 -21.61 2.47
CA MET A 104 1.97 -21.59 1.01
C MET A 104 0.82 -22.44 0.47
N GLU A 105 0.59 -23.63 1.04
CA GLU A 105 -0.55 -24.49 0.71
C GLU A 105 -1.87 -23.75 0.98
N LYS A 106 -1.97 -23.03 2.10
CA LYS A 106 -3.16 -22.20 2.40
C LYS A 106 -3.35 -21.04 1.42
N ALA A 107 -2.27 -20.42 0.93
CA ALA A 107 -2.38 -19.39 -0.10
C ALA A 107 -2.94 -19.99 -1.41
N VAL A 108 -2.55 -21.21 -1.76
CA VAL A 108 -3.11 -21.95 -2.92
C VAL A 108 -4.60 -22.26 -2.69
N ASP A 109 -4.98 -22.78 -1.53
CA ASP A 109 -6.38 -23.05 -1.18
C ASP A 109 -7.25 -21.79 -1.34
N VAL A 110 -6.75 -20.64 -0.89
CA VAL A 110 -7.45 -19.36 -1.01
C VAL A 110 -7.60 -18.95 -2.47
N ILE A 111 -6.55 -19.05 -3.28
CA ILE A 111 -6.62 -18.71 -4.71
C ILE A 111 -7.62 -19.61 -5.45
N LEU A 112 -7.67 -20.90 -5.11
CA LEU A 112 -8.63 -21.85 -5.72
C LEU A 112 -10.08 -21.58 -5.31
N GLY A 113 -10.30 -20.95 -4.16
CA GLY A 113 -11.63 -20.59 -3.68
C GLY A 113 -12.17 -19.26 -4.22
N ILE A 114 -11.29 -18.39 -4.74
CA ILE A 114 -11.63 -17.09 -5.37
C ILE A 114 -12.08 -17.34 -6.81
#